data_AF-A0A7K7PGF3-F1
#
_entry.id   AF-A0A7K7PGF3-F1
#
_cell.length_a   1.000
_cell.length_b   1.000
_cell.length_c   1.000
_cell.angle_alpha   90.00
_cell.angle_beta   90.00
_cell.angle_gamma   90.00
#
_symmetry.space_group_name_H-M   'P 1'
#
loop_
_entity.id
_entity.type
_entity.pdbx_description
1 polymer ?
#
loop_
_entity_poly.entity_id
_entity_poly.type
_entity_poly.pdbx_seq_one_letter_code
_entity_poly.pdbx_strand_id
1 'polypeptide(L)'
;EEESDNEENYIDLNVLKAQTSRTNMNDTARQEEILQSTTDAAEWNLEVERVLPQLKVTVRTDNKVWKSGLACVDEVIKMWFLVMLYTFCLQLLSFVMQRPVNNGLSSATLCEPLSGYLDKLHHEISRTLEKISSREKYINNQLEHLVQEYRSAQALLSEVLLIFHCCHLQKKIYFKVTEALEKVKQETEEKGSSMTDGAPLVKIKQALTKLRQETIQMDIQIGVMEHTLLQSKLKEKSNMTRDMHATVIPEATVGAY
;
A
#
# COMPACT_ATOMS: atom_id res chain seq x y z
N GLU A 1 53.56 -26.03 53.04
CA GLU A 1 52.11 -25.84 53.18
C GLU A 1 51.85 -24.36 52.91
N GLU A 2 51.19 -23.91 51.86
CA GLU A 2 50.34 -24.55 50.82
C GLU A 2 50.43 -23.70 49.54
N GLU A 3 50.44 -24.37 48.38
CA GLU A 3 50.11 -23.80 47.06
C GLU A 3 48.58 -23.71 46.94
N SER A 4 48.07 -22.63 46.34
CA SER A 4 46.69 -22.61 45.83
C SER A 4 46.73 -22.11 44.39
N ASP A 5 46.56 -23.07 43.49
CA ASP A 5 46.37 -22.91 42.05
C ASP A 5 45.15 -22.03 41.75
N ASN A 6 45.36 -20.98 40.96
CA ASN A 6 44.30 -20.20 40.33
C ASN A 6 44.42 -20.37 38.82
N GLU A 7 43.92 -21.50 38.29
CA GLU A 7 43.78 -21.71 36.85
C GLU A 7 42.58 -20.91 36.32
N GLU A 8 42.87 -19.78 35.69
CA GLU A 8 41.89 -19.00 34.94
C GLU A 8 41.43 -19.75 33.69
N ASN A 9 40.16 -20.15 33.66
CA ASN A 9 39.51 -20.79 32.52
C ASN A 9 39.32 -19.78 31.37
N TYR A 10 40.27 -19.75 30.42
CA TYR A 10 40.22 -18.90 29.24
C TYR A 10 39.20 -19.44 28.21
N ILE A 11 38.05 -18.77 28.11
CA ILE A 11 37.04 -19.06 27.08
C ILE A 11 37.55 -18.52 25.73
N ASP A 12 37.84 -19.42 24.78
CA ASP A 12 38.29 -19.06 23.43
C ASP A 12 37.16 -18.40 22.61
N LEU A 13 37.32 -17.09 22.37
CA LEU A 13 36.40 -16.24 21.60
C LEU A 13 36.18 -16.72 20.15
N ASN A 14 37.12 -17.49 19.60
CA ASN A 14 37.01 -18.02 18.24
C ASN A 14 35.99 -19.17 18.16
N VAL A 15 35.84 -19.96 19.23
CA VAL A 15 34.87 -21.06 19.31
C VAL A 15 33.44 -20.51 19.33
N LEU A 16 33.21 -19.43 20.07
CA LEU A 16 31.91 -18.74 20.15
C LEU A 16 31.48 -18.11 18.81
N LYS A 17 32.42 -17.51 18.06
CA LYS A 17 32.15 -16.97 16.71
C LYS A 17 31.80 -18.08 15.70
N ALA A 18 32.46 -19.23 15.79
CA ALA A 18 32.19 -20.36 14.91
C ALA A 18 30.81 -21.00 15.19
N GLN A 19 30.38 -21.08 16.45
CA GLN A 19 29.04 -21.55 16.82
C GLN A 19 27.94 -20.58 16.39
N THR A 20 28.14 -19.27 16.58
CA THR A 20 27.17 -18.22 16.21
C THR A 20 26.93 -18.17 14.69
N SER A 21 27.97 -18.43 13.89
CA SER A 21 27.85 -18.44 12.43
C SER A 21 27.09 -19.68 11.91
N ARG A 22 27.19 -20.82 12.61
CA ARG A 22 26.46 -22.05 12.25
C ARG A 22 24.98 -22.00 12.62
N THR A 23 24.62 -21.40 13.76
CA THR A 23 23.20 -21.23 14.13
C THR A 23 22.48 -20.26 13.21
N ASN A 24 23.13 -19.16 12.79
CA ASN A 24 22.52 -18.17 11.91
C ASN A 24 22.15 -18.73 10.53
N MET A 25 22.96 -19.64 9.97
CA MET A 25 22.67 -20.30 8.68
C MET A 25 21.49 -21.27 8.78
N ASN A 26 21.34 -21.96 9.92
CA ASN A 26 20.25 -22.93 10.14
C ASN A 26 18.89 -22.25 10.39
N ASP A 27 18.87 -21.10 11.07
CA ASP A 27 17.64 -20.34 11.28
C ASP A 27 17.17 -19.63 10.00
N THR A 28 18.11 -19.17 9.16
CA THR A 28 17.77 -18.59 7.84
C THR A 28 17.18 -19.65 6.90
N ALA A 29 17.75 -20.86 6.88
CA ALA A 29 17.23 -21.96 6.07
C ALA A 29 15.82 -22.41 6.50
N ARG A 30 15.52 -22.43 7.80
CA ARG A 30 14.18 -22.74 8.33
C ARG A 30 13.14 -21.66 8.02
N GLN A 31 13.55 -20.40 7.93
CA GLN A 31 12.64 -19.31 7.57
C GLN A 31 12.30 -19.30 6.07
N GLU A 32 13.23 -19.74 5.21
CA GLU A 32 12.99 -19.85 3.76
C GLU A 32 12.09 -21.02 3.38
N GLU A 33 12.08 -22.11 4.16
CA GLU A 33 11.29 -23.32 3.85
C GLU A 33 9.78 -23.17 4.18
N ILE A 34 9.38 -22.21 5.03
CA ILE A 34 7.98 -22.05 5.47
C ILE A 34 7.17 -21.05 4.60
N LEU A 35 7.80 -20.35 3.66
CA LEU A 35 7.19 -19.22 2.93
C LEU A 35 6.98 -19.44 1.41
N GLN A 36 6.90 -20.68 0.94
CA GLN A 36 6.46 -20.96 -0.43
C GLN A 36 4.97 -21.34 -0.45
N SER A 37 4.12 -20.31 -0.44
CA SER A 37 2.70 -20.47 -0.77
C SER A 37 2.61 -20.89 -2.24
N THR A 38 2.18 -22.12 -2.49
CA THR A 38 1.90 -22.65 -3.84
C THR A 38 0.62 -22.10 -4.45
N THR A 39 0.16 -20.93 -3.98
CA THR A 39 -1.11 -20.34 -4.40
C THR A 39 -0.89 -19.46 -5.61
N ASP A 40 -1.38 -19.90 -6.76
CA ASP A 40 -1.34 -19.17 -8.02
C ASP A 40 -2.13 -17.86 -7.93
N ALA A 41 -1.49 -16.76 -8.34
CA ALA A 41 -2.08 -15.42 -8.26
C ALA A 41 -3.24 -15.24 -9.25
N ALA A 42 -3.25 -15.97 -10.37
CA ALA A 42 -4.31 -15.89 -11.37
C ALA A 42 -5.58 -16.62 -10.91
N GLU A 43 -5.45 -17.81 -10.31
CA GLU A 43 -6.56 -18.53 -9.68
C GLU A 43 -7.25 -17.70 -8.57
N TRP A 44 -6.45 -17.01 -7.75
CA TRP A 44 -6.98 -16.11 -6.72
C TRP A 44 -7.75 -14.92 -7.29
N ASN A 45 -7.28 -14.34 -8.39
CA ASN A 45 -7.92 -13.18 -8.99
C ASN A 45 -9.27 -13.54 -9.63
N LEU A 46 -9.36 -14.70 -10.26
CA LEU A 46 -10.62 -15.23 -10.80
C LEU A 46 -11.65 -15.49 -9.71
N GLU A 47 -11.22 -16.02 -8.56
CA GLU A 47 -12.10 -16.25 -7.43
C GLU A 47 -12.57 -14.93 -6.80
N VAL A 48 -11.70 -13.91 -6.71
CA VAL A 48 -12.09 -12.58 -6.26
C VAL A 48 -13.10 -11.92 -7.20
N GLU A 49 -12.91 -12.00 -8.51
CA GLU A 49 -13.87 -11.49 -9.50
C GLU A 49 -15.21 -12.24 -9.46
N ARG A 50 -15.19 -13.55 -9.18
CA ARG A 50 -16.39 -14.38 -9.03
C ARG A 50 -17.20 -14.03 -7.78
N VAL A 51 -16.53 -13.71 -6.66
CA VAL A 51 -17.17 -13.46 -5.35
C VAL A 51 -17.53 -11.98 -5.16
N LEU A 52 -16.89 -11.06 -5.88
CA LEU A 52 -17.18 -9.60 -5.89
C LEU A 52 -18.69 -9.24 -6.03
N PRO A 53 -19.47 -9.86 -6.93
CA PRO A 53 -20.90 -9.61 -7.06
C PRO A 53 -21.72 -10.10 -5.86
N GLN A 54 -21.28 -11.17 -5.19
CA GLN A 54 -21.96 -11.77 -4.04
C GLN A 54 -21.68 -11.03 -2.73
N LEU A 55 -20.52 -10.35 -2.65
CA LEU A 55 -20.12 -9.49 -1.53
C LEU A 55 -20.68 -8.06 -1.64
N LYS A 56 -21.17 -7.65 -2.81
CA LYS A 56 -21.80 -6.35 -3.01
C LYS A 56 -23.19 -6.34 -2.39
N VAL A 57 -23.23 -6.25 -1.07
CA VAL A 57 -24.45 -5.97 -0.31
C VAL A 57 -24.86 -4.55 -0.64
N THR A 58 -25.71 -4.39 -1.65
CA THR A 58 -26.42 -3.13 -1.88
C THR A 58 -27.41 -2.97 -0.73
N VAL A 59 -26.96 -2.35 0.37
CA VAL A 59 -27.87 -1.83 1.38
C VAL A 59 -28.70 -0.76 0.66
N ARG A 60 -29.91 -1.12 0.24
CA ARG A 60 -30.93 -0.15 -0.11
C ARG A 60 -31.28 0.57 1.19
N THR A 61 -30.52 1.60 1.49
CA THR A 61 -30.76 2.50 2.61
C THR A 61 -32.02 3.31 2.27
N ASP A 62 -33.17 2.76 2.59
CA ASP A 62 -34.47 3.35 2.32
C ASP A 62 -34.71 4.51 3.30
N ASN A 63 -34.02 5.63 3.08
CA ASN A 63 -33.98 6.84 3.92
C ASN A 63 -35.37 7.49 4.12
N LYS A 64 -36.38 6.99 3.42
CA LYS A 64 -37.79 7.36 3.55
C LYS A 64 -38.46 6.66 4.73
N VAL A 65 -38.14 5.39 5.01
CA VAL A 65 -38.87 4.55 5.98
C VAL A 65 -38.73 5.07 7.42
N TRP A 66 -37.55 5.57 7.79
CA TRP A 66 -37.24 6.03 9.14
C TRP A 66 -37.71 7.46 9.35
N LYS A 67 -37.75 8.29 8.30
CA LYS A 67 -38.47 9.58 8.31
C LYS A 67 -39.97 9.40 8.45
N SER A 68 -40.55 8.43 7.75
CA SER A 68 -41.96 8.04 7.92
C SER A 68 -42.23 7.46 9.31
N GLY A 69 -41.29 6.71 9.88
CA GLY A 69 -41.36 6.20 11.26
C GLY A 69 -41.32 7.32 12.31
N LEU A 70 -40.41 8.29 12.16
CA LEU A 70 -40.32 9.47 13.03
C LEU A 70 -41.58 10.35 12.94
N ALA A 71 -42.12 10.54 11.73
CA ALA A 71 -43.39 11.23 11.53
C ALA A 71 -44.58 10.48 12.17
N CYS A 72 -44.62 9.15 12.06
CA CYS A 72 -45.63 8.31 12.70
C CYS A 72 -45.59 8.43 14.24
N VAL A 73 -44.40 8.45 14.84
CA VAL A 73 -44.24 8.64 16.29
C VAL A 73 -44.74 10.01 16.74
N ASP A 74 -44.47 11.07 15.98
CA ASP A 74 -44.97 12.43 16.29
C ASP A 74 -46.51 12.53 16.16
N GLU A 75 -47.09 11.86 15.17
CA GLU A 75 -48.56 11.75 15.00
C GLU A 75 -49.21 10.97 16.16
N VAL A 76 -48.57 9.88 16.61
CA VAL A 76 -49.04 9.08 17.74
C VAL A 76 -48.94 9.85 19.04
N ILE A 77 -47.89 10.66 19.24
CA ILE A 77 -47.76 11.54 20.42
C ILE A 77 -48.89 12.59 20.41
N LYS A 78 -49.17 13.22 19.27
CA LYS A 78 -50.30 14.16 19.12
C LYS A 78 -51.65 13.49 19.40
N MET A 79 -51.87 12.28 18.89
CA MET A 79 -53.05 11.48 19.18
C MET A 79 -53.16 11.14 20.68
N TRP A 80 -52.04 10.82 21.33
CA TRP A 80 -52.01 10.53 22.77
C TRP A 80 -52.36 11.76 23.61
N PHE A 81 -51.85 12.94 23.25
CA PHE A 81 -52.26 14.20 23.88
C PHE A 81 -53.73 14.53 23.65
N LEU A 82 -54.26 14.33 22.44
CA LEU A 82 -55.68 14.51 22.15
C LEU A 82 -56.57 13.55 22.92
N VAL A 83 -56.17 12.28 23.05
CA VAL A 83 -56.88 11.28 23.86
C VAL A 83 -56.82 11.66 25.34
N MET A 84 -55.67 12.08 25.87
CA MET A 84 -55.52 12.56 27.25
C MET A 84 -56.35 13.80 27.53
N LEU A 85 -56.41 14.75 26.59
CA LEU A 85 -57.22 15.95 26.72
C LEU A 85 -58.71 15.60 26.64
N TYR A 86 -59.08 14.69 25.74
CA TYR A 86 -60.47 14.23 25.58
C TYR A 86 -60.94 13.42 26.80
N THR A 87 -60.10 12.54 27.36
CA THR A 87 -60.42 11.80 28.59
C THR A 87 -60.51 12.73 29.79
N PHE A 88 -59.63 13.74 29.89
CA PHE A 88 -59.70 14.77 30.92
C PHE A 88 -60.98 15.60 30.79
N CYS A 89 -61.34 16.01 29.57
CA CYS A 89 -62.60 16.70 29.28
C CYS A 89 -63.82 15.83 29.58
N LEU A 90 -63.80 14.54 29.26
CA LEU A 90 -64.86 13.59 29.59
C LEU A 90 -64.98 13.34 31.09
N GLN A 91 -63.86 13.29 31.83
CA GLN A 91 -63.88 13.19 33.30
C GLN A 91 -64.45 14.47 33.92
N LEU A 92 -64.10 15.64 33.39
CA LEU A 92 -64.69 16.93 33.80
C LEU A 92 -66.18 16.98 33.46
N LEU A 93 -66.58 16.51 32.28
CA LEU A 93 -67.98 16.44 31.87
C LEU A 93 -68.75 15.44 32.74
N SER A 94 -68.15 14.31 33.10
CA SER A 94 -68.71 13.32 34.03
C SER A 94 -68.86 13.88 35.43
N PHE A 95 -67.90 14.70 35.89
CA PHE A 95 -67.98 15.39 37.18
C PHE A 95 -69.06 16.47 37.20
N VAL A 96 -69.24 17.18 36.08
CA VAL A 96 -70.29 18.20 35.90
C VAL A 96 -71.68 17.58 35.68
N MET A 97 -71.76 16.38 35.08
CA MET A 97 -73.00 15.65 34.80
C MET A 97 -73.45 14.72 35.93
N GLN A 98 -72.75 14.69 37.07
CA GLN A 98 -73.19 13.99 38.28
C GLN A 98 -74.35 14.75 38.99
N ARG A 99 -75.41 15.09 38.24
CA ARG A 99 -76.74 15.37 38.77
C ARG A 99 -77.53 14.06 38.79
N PRO A 100 -78.27 13.75 39.86
CA PRO A 100 -78.92 12.45 39.98
C PRO A 100 -80.17 12.42 39.09
N VAL A 101 -80.12 11.70 37.97
CA VAL A 101 -81.32 11.28 37.27
C VAL A 101 -81.65 9.88 37.76
N ASN A 102 -82.61 9.86 38.69
CA ASN A 102 -83.26 8.66 39.19
C ASN A 102 -83.96 7.94 38.03
N ASN A 103 -83.29 6.94 37.46
CA ASN A 103 -83.94 5.93 36.64
C ASN A 103 -83.77 4.59 37.34
N GLY A 104 -84.63 4.38 38.34
CA GLY A 104 -84.90 3.05 38.84
C GLY A 104 -85.51 2.16 37.76
N LEU A 105 -85.19 0.87 37.86
CA LEU A 105 -86.12 -0.22 37.60
C LEU A 105 -86.44 -0.70 36.17
N SER A 106 -85.62 -0.44 35.13
CA SER A 106 -85.85 -1.15 33.83
C SER A 106 -84.64 -1.77 33.12
N SER A 107 -83.39 -1.51 33.55
CA SER A 107 -82.22 -2.18 32.94
C SER A 107 -81.90 -3.55 33.56
N ALA A 108 -82.38 -3.82 34.79
CA ALA A 108 -81.90 -4.94 35.59
C ALA A 108 -82.48 -6.32 35.20
N THR A 109 -83.60 -6.41 34.50
CA THR A 109 -84.31 -7.71 34.32
C THR A 109 -83.96 -8.43 33.01
N LEU A 110 -83.30 -7.75 32.06
CA LEU A 110 -82.84 -8.37 30.80
C LEU A 110 -81.31 -8.49 30.70
N CYS A 111 -80.59 -7.99 31.70
CA CYS A 111 -79.13 -7.87 31.70
C CYS A 111 -78.42 -9.12 32.24
N GLU A 112 -79.00 -9.90 33.15
CA GLU A 112 -78.30 -11.09 33.72
C GLU A 112 -77.87 -12.16 32.69
N PRO A 113 -78.74 -12.66 31.78
CA PRO A 113 -78.32 -13.71 30.85
C PRO A 113 -77.41 -13.20 29.73
N LEU A 114 -77.58 -11.94 29.30
CA LEU A 114 -76.78 -11.29 28.26
C LEU A 114 -75.41 -10.83 28.80
N SER A 115 -75.36 -10.37 30.06
CA SER A 115 -74.13 -10.09 30.80
C SER A 115 -73.32 -11.38 31.00
N GLY A 116 -73.96 -12.48 31.43
CA GLY A 116 -73.25 -13.75 31.59
C GLY A 116 -72.68 -14.32 30.28
N TYR A 117 -73.32 -14.06 29.13
CA TYR A 117 -72.76 -14.41 27.82
C TYR A 117 -71.59 -13.51 27.41
N LEU A 118 -71.71 -12.20 27.66
CA LEU A 118 -70.64 -11.24 27.44
C LEU A 118 -69.42 -11.52 28.34
N ASP A 119 -69.65 -11.91 29.59
CA ASP A 119 -68.60 -12.31 30.53
C ASP A 119 -67.88 -13.58 30.07
N LYS A 120 -68.62 -14.57 29.54
CA LYS A 120 -68.03 -15.77 28.93
C LYS A 120 -67.16 -15.42 27.73
N LEU A 121 -67.65 -14.58 26.83
CA LEU A 121 -66.88 -14.09 25.68
C LEU A 121 -65.65 -13.31 26.14
N HIS A 122 -65.79 -12.43 27.12
CA HIS A 122 -64.67 -11.68 27.68
C HIS A 122 -63.62 -12.61 28.28
N HIS A 123 -64.05 -13.63 29.03
CA HIS A 123 -63.13 -14.64 29.59
C HIS A 123 -62.44 -15.46 28.50
N GLU A 124 -63.15 -15.83 27.44
CA GLU A 124 -62.61 -16.58 26.32
C GLU A 124 -61.60 -15.75 25.53
N ILE A 125 -61.93 -14.49 25.23
CA ILE A 125 -61.02 -13.53 24.59
C ILE A 125 -59.77 -13.35 25.45
N SER A 126 -59.90 -13.07 26.74
CA SER A 126 -58.77 -12.92 27.67
C SER A 126 -57.88 -14.16 27.69
N ARG A 127 -58.48 -15.36 27.75
CA ARG A 127 -57.74 -16.63 27.65
C ARG A 127 -57.02 -16.80 26.32
N THR A 128 -57.64 -16.43 25.19
CA THR A 128 -56.96 -16.49 23.89
C THR A 128 -55.81 -15.50 23.79
N LEU A 129 -55.96 -14.31 24.38
CA LEU A 129 -54.94 -13.27 24.39
C LEU A 129 -53.71 -13.70 25.21
N GLU A 130 -53.91 -14.34 26.36
CA GLU A 130 -52.83 -14.95 27.14
C GLU A 130 -52.10 -16.07 26.37
N LYS A 131 -52.85 -16.90 25.64
CA LYS A 131 -52.27 -17.93 24.76
C LYS A 131 -51.47 -17.33 23.61
N ILE A 132 -51.95 -16.24 23.01
CA ILE A 132 -51.22 -15.50 21.97
C ILE A 132 -49.95 -14.90 22.57
N SER A 133 -50.04 -14.21 23.71
CA SER A 133 -48.91 -13.59 24.39
C SER A 133 -47.81 -14.61 24.79
N SER A 134 -48.20 -15.78 25.28
CA SER A 134 -47.24 -16.86 25.58
C SER A 134 -46.56 -17.42 24.32
N ARG A 135 -47.29 -17.54 23.21
CA ARG A 135 -46.72 -17.94 21.91
C ARG A 135 -45.78 -16.89 21.33
N GLU A 136 -46.12 -15.61 21.45
CA GLU A 136 -45.25 -14.50 21.07
C GLU A 136 -43.95 -14.52 21.87
N LYS A 137 -44.03 -14.69 23.19
CA LYS A 137 -42.83 -14.83 24.04
C LYS A 137 -41.98 -16.03 23.63
N TYR A 138 -42.60 -17.16 23.32
CA TYR A 138 -41.87 -18.34 22.84
C TYR A 138 -41.16 -18.07 21.51
N ILE A 139 -41.86 -17.52 20.52
CA ILE A 139 -41.28 -17.21 19.21
C ILE A 139 -40.16 -16.17 19.33
N ASN A 140 -40.39 -15.10 20.11
CA ASN A 140 -39.37 -14.08 20.35
C ASN A 140 -38.13 -14.68 20.99
N ASN A 141 -38.28 -15.55 22.00
CA ASN A 141 -37.15 -16.21 22.62
C ASN A 141 -36.36 -17.10 21.63
N GLN A 142 -37.05 -17.78 20.72
CA GLN A 142 -36.40 -18.56 19.66
C GLN A 142 -35.66 -17.68 18.65
N LEU A 143 -36.19 -16.50 18.33
CA LEU A 143 -35.61 -15.57 17.37
C LEU A 143 -34.48 -14.72 17.97
N GLU A 144 -34.52 -14.43 19.27
CA GLU A 144 -33.54 -13.58 19.96
C GLU A 144 -32.10 -14.08 19.73
N HIS A 145 -31.88 -15.39 19.89
CA HIS A 145 -30.57 -16.00 19.66
C HIS A 145 -30.12 -15.90 18.20
N LEU A 146 -31.02 -16.21 17.26
CA LEU A 146 -30.70 -16.19 15.84
C LEU A 146 -30.42 -14.76 15.33
N VAL A 147 -31.15 -13.77 15.85
CA VAL A 147 -30.89 -12.34 15.59
C VAL A 147 -29.54 -11.93 16.17
N GLN A 148 -29.19 -12.41 17.37
CA GLN A 148 -27.91 -12.13 17.98
C GLN A 148 -26.73 -12.74 17.20
N GLU A 149 -26.88 -13.97 16.71
CA GLU A 149 -25.90 -14.63 15.83
C GLU A 149 -25.74 -13.88 14.50
N TYR A 150 -26.84 -13.41 13.88
CA TYR A 150 -26.75 -12.61 12.66
C TYR A 150 -26.03 -11.29 12.90
N ARG A 151 -26.30 -10.62 14.02
CA ARG A 151 -25.61 -9.37 14.40
C ARG A 151 -24.13 -9.58 14.64
N SER A 152 -23.73 -10.66 15.32
CA SER A 152 -22.32 -10.98 15.55
C SER A 152 -21.60 -11.32 14.24
N ALA A 153 -22.23 -12.13 13.38
CA ALA A 153 -21.71 -12.43 12.04
C ALA A 153 -21.56 -11.17 11.17
N GLN A 154 -22.53 -10.25 11.23
CA GLN A 154 -22.47 -8.97 10.52
C GLN A 154 -21.32 -8.08 11.02
N ALA A 155 -21.07 -8.05 12.34
CA ALA A 155 -19.94 -7.33 12.92
C ALA A 155 -18.60 -7.90 12.44
N LEU A 156 -18.44 -9.23 12.48
CA LEU A 156 -17.24 -9.92 11.98
C LEU A 156 -17.00 -9.66 10.50
N LEU A 157 -18.05 -9.68 9.67
CA LEU A 157 -17.95 -9.35 8.25
C LEU A 157 -17.43 -7.92 8.04
N SER A 158 -17.94 -6.95 8.81
CA SER A 158 -17.49 -5.56 8.71
C SER A 158 -16.02 -5.39 9.09
N GLU A 159 -15.54 -6.14 10.08
CA GLU A 159 -14.14 -6.15 10.51
C GLU A 159 -13.23 -6.75 9.44
N VAL A 160 -13.60 -7.91 8.88
CA VAL A 160 -12.83 -8.55 7.80
C VAL A 160 -12.75 -7.66 6.56
N LEU A 161 -13.82 -6.95 6.20
CA LEU A 161 -13.79 -6.00 5.07
C LEU A 161 -12.85 -4.82 5.31
N LEU A 162 -12.80 -4.30 6.54
CA LEU A 162 -11.85 -3.24 6.92
C LEU A 162 -10.41 -3.74 6.83
N ILE A 163 -10.13 -4.93 7.35
CA ILE A 163 -8.80 -5.55 7.29
C ILE A 163 -8.40 -5.81 5.84
N PHE A 164 -9.30 -6.39 5.03
CA PHE A 164 -9.05 -6.62 3.61
C PHE A 164 -8.71 -5.34 2.87
N HIS A 165 -9.45 -4.25 3.12
CA HIS A 165 -9.16 -2.95 2.54
C HIS A 165 -7.77 -2.43 2.97
N CYS A 166 -7.43 -2.54 4.26
CA CYS A 166 -6.14 -2.16 4.79
C CYS A 166 -4.99 -2.96 4.16
N CYS A 167 -5.10 -4.29 4.16
CA CYS A 167 -4.10 -5.18 3.56
C CYS A 167 -3.96 -4.95 2.04
N HIS A 168 -5.05 -4.66 1.34
CA HIS A 168 -5.00 -4.31 -0.08
C HIS A 168 -4.22 -3.01 -0.32
N LEU A 169 -4.46 -1.99 0.52
CA LEU A 169 -3.72 -0.73 0.45
C LEU A 169 -2.24 -0.93 0.77
N GLN A 170 -1.94 -1.75 1.78
CA GLN A 170 -0.57 -2.12 2.17
C GLN A 170 0.15 -2.85 1.03
N LYS A 171 -0.49 -3.83 0.37
CA LYS A 171 0.05 -4.51 -0.83
C LYS A 171 0.38 -3.53 -1.96
N LYS A 172 -0.49 -2.54 -2.22
CA LYS A 172 -0.23 -1.49 -3.23
C LYS A 172 1.01 -0.65 -2.88
N ILE A 173 1.21 -0.34 -1.59
CA ILE A 173 2.40 0.40 -1.14
C ILE A 173 3.65 -0.46 -1.31
N TYR A 174 3.62 -1.73 -0.89
CA TYR A 174 4.76 -2.63 -1.10
C TYR A 174 5.14 -2.77 -2.56
N PHE A 175 4.17 -2.94 -3.47
CA PHE A 175 4.43 -3.02 -4.91
C PHE A 175 5.18 -1.77 -5.43
N LYS A 176 4.74 -0.58 -5.02
CA LYS A 176 5.43 0.68 -5.39
C LYS A 176 6.85 0.77 -4.84
N VAL A 177 7.07 0.29 -3.61
CA VAL A 177 8.42 0.26 -3.01
C VAL A 177 9.32 -0.72 -3.75
N THR A 178 8.82 -1.91 -4.12
CA THR A 178 9.56 -2.90 -4.91
C THR A 178 9.91 -2.37 -6.30
N GLU A 179 8.98 -1.69 -6.97
CA GLU A 179 9.24 -1.04 -8.27
C GLU A 179 10.34 0.03 -8.17
N ALA A 180 10.29 0.87 -7.14
CA ALA A 180 11.33 1.86 -6.89
C ALA A 180 12.71 1.22 -6.61
N LEU A 181 12.72 0.10 -5.89
CA LEU A 181 13.95 -0.66 -5.61
C LEU A 181 14.56 -1.23 -6.90
N GLU A 182 13.75 -1.84 -7.76
CA GLU A 182 14.25 -2.41 -9.02
C GLU A 182 14.77 -1.31 -9.95
N LYS A 183 14.13 -0.14 -9.97
CA LYS A 183 14.62 1.02 -10.72
C LYS A 183 16.00 1.47 -10.22
N VAL A 184 16.18 1.61 -8.90
CA VAL A 184 17.48 2.01 -8.33
C VAL A 184 18.54 0.95 -8.65
N LYS A 185 18.20 -0.33 -8.54
CA LYS A 185 19.10 -1.44 -8.89
C LYS A 185 19.52 -1.37 -10.36
N GLN A 186 18.58 -1.17 -11.28
CA GLN A 186 18.89 -1.01 -12.70
C GLN A 186 19.80 0.20 -12.94
N GLU A 187 19.51 1.36 -12.34
CA GLU A 187 20.39 2.54 -12.45
C GLU A 187 21.81 2.25 -11.93
N THR A 188 21.96 1.46 -10.87
CA THR A 188 23.28 1.06 -10.36
C THR A 188 24.00 0.07 -11.27
N GLU A 189 23.29 -0.83 -11.93
CA GLU A 189 23.86 -1.78 -12.89
C GLU A 189 24.27 -1.09 -14.21
N GLU A 190 23.47 -0.14 -14.68
CA GLU A 190 23.79 0.72 -15.82
C GLU A 190 25.02 1.61 -15.52
N LYS A 191 25.07 2.23 -14.33
CA LYS A 191 26.26 2.98 -13.90
C LYS A 191 27.47 2.07 -13.70
N GLY A 192 27.27 0.86 -13.18
CA GLY A 192 28.32 -0.15 -12.99
C GLY A 192 28.90 -0.63 -14.33
N SER A 193 28.04 -0.95 -15.30
CA SER A 193 28.46 -1.33 -16.66
C SER A 193 29.17 -0.17 -17.36
N SER A 194 28.70 1.07 -17.21
CA SER A 194 29.42 2.25 -17.69
C SER A 194 30.77 2.49 -17.00
N MET A 195 30.92 2.12 -15.72
CA MET A 195 32.18 2.27 -14.97
C MET A 195 33.17 1.13 -15.25
N THR A 196 32.69 0.00 -15.77
CA THR A 196 33.51 -1.15 -16.18
C THR A 196 33.85 -1.09 -17.68
N ASP A 197 33.27 -0.15 -18.43
CA ASP A 197 33.62 0.08 -19.82
C ASP A 197 35.04 0.66 -19.91
N GLY A 198 35.99 -0.15 -20.37
CA GLY A 198 37.37 0.25 -20.61
C GLY A 198 37.54 1.26 -21.76
N ALA A 199 36.46 1.70 -22.42
CA ALA A 199 36.51 2.67 -23.51
C ALA A 199 37.28 3.97 -23.20
N PRO A 200 37.16 4.62 -22.02
CA PRO A 200 37.98 5.79 -21.70
C PRO A 200 39.48 5.45 -21.69
N LEU A 201 39.84 4.26 -21.20
CA LEU A 201 41.22 3.80 -21.14
C LEU A 201 41.78 3.51 -22.55
N VAL A 202 40.96 2.91 -23.42
CA VAL A 202 41.30 2.69 -24.83
C VAL A 202 41.49 4.02 -25.57
N LYS A 203 40.64 5.02 -25.33
CA LYS A 203 40.78 6.37 -25.92
C LYS A 203 42.08 7.05 -25.50
N ILE A 204 42.45 6.96 -24.22
CA ILE A 204 43.74 7.48 -23.72
C ILE A 204 44.91 6.76 -24.39
N LYS A 205 44.85 5.43 -24.49
CA LYS A 205 45.88 4.63 -25.16
C LYS A 205 46.04 5.03 -26.64
N GLN A 206 44.94 5.22 -27.36
CA GLN A 206 44.97 5.67 -28.75
C GLN A 206 45.57 7.08 -28.90
N ALA A 207 45.18 8.02 -28.04
CA ALA A 207 45.73 9.37 -28.02
C ALA A 207 47.24 9.38 -27.74
N LEU A 208 47.71 8.55 -26.80
CA LEU A 208 49.13 8.36 -26.49
C LEU A 208 49.91 7.83 -27.70
N THR A 209 49.38 6.85 -28.42
CA THR A 209 50.02 6.32 -29.64
C THR A 209 50.11 7.39 -30.73
N LYS A 210 49.06 8.20 -30.89
CA LYS A 210 49.05 9.31 -31.85
C LYS A 210 50.11 10.35 -31.53
N LEU A 211 50.19 10.79 -30.27
CA LEU A 211 51.20 11.76 -29.84
C LEU A 211 52.62 11.24 -30.05
N ARG A 212 52.88 9.95 -29.77
CA ARG A 212 54.19 9.33 -30.06
C ARG A 212 54.53 9.37 -31.55
N GLN A 213 53.55 9.11 -32.42
CA GLN A 213 53.76 9.20 -33.85
C GLN A 213 54.06 10.64 -34.30
N GLU A 214 53.37 11.62 -33.73
CA GLU A 214 53.62 13.05 -33.99
C GLU A 214 55.02 13.47 -33.50
N THR A 215 55.49 12.97 -32.34
CA THR A 215 56.87 13.20 -31.87
C THR A 215 57.90 12.65 -32.85
N ILE A 216 57.75 11.40 -33.29
CA ILE A 216 58.66 10.79 -34.27
C ILE A 216 58.65 11.58 -35.59
N GLN A 217 57.48 12.05 -36.03
CA GLN A 217 57.36 12.86 -37.23
C GLN A 217 58.11 14.20 -37.09
N MET A 218 57.97 14.87 -35.95
CA MET A 218 58.71 16.11 -35.67
C MET A 218 60.22 15.87 -35.63
N ASP A 219 60.68 14.78 -35.02
CA ASP A 219 62.11 14.42 -34.98
C ASP A 219 62.70 14.24 -36.39
N ILE A 220 61.96 13.57 -37.29
CA ILE A 220 62.36 13.42 -38.69
C ILE A 220 62.42 14.77 -39.40
N GLN A 221 61.43 15.65 -39.18
CA GLN A 221 61.41 16.99 -39.77
C GLN A 221 62.58 17.85 -39.29
N ILE A 222 62.89 17.79 -37.99
CA ILE A 222 64.07 18.44 -37.40
C ILE A 222 65.33 17.94 -38.11
N GLY A 223 65.52 16.63 -38.22
CA GLY A 223 66.70 16.06 -38.90
C GLY A 223 66.84 16.46 -40.37
N VAL A 224 65.74 16.53 -41.12
CA VAL A 224 65.76 17.00 -42.52
C VAL A 224 66.10 18.49 -42.60
N MET A 225 65.54 19.32 -41.71
CA MET A 225 65.86 20.74 -41.63
C MET A 225 67.33 20.97 -41.27
N GLU A 226 67.85 20.25 -40.29
CA GLU A 226 69.26 20.31 -39.87
C GLU A 226 70.20 19.92 -41.02
N HIS A 227 69.91 18.81 -41.71
CA HIS A 227 70.68 18.38 -42.88
C HIS A 227 70.64 19.42 -44.01
N THR A 228 69.47 19.98 -44.31
CA THR A 228 69.29 21.00 -45.36
C THR A 228 70.05 22.29 -45.03
N LEU A 229 70.00 22.72 -43.78
CA LEU A 229 70.75 23.88 -43.30
C LEU A 229 72.26 23.64 -43.39
N LEU A 230 72.73 22.48 -42.92
CA LEU A 230 74.14 22.10 -42.97
C LEU A 230 74.66 22.03 -44.42
N GLN A 231 73.90 21.41 -45.32
CA GLN A 231 74.25 21.32 -46.73
C GLN A 231 74.33 22.71 -47.39
N SER A 232 73.37 23.60 -47.07
CA SER A 232 73.38 24.98 -47.56
C SER A 232 74.60 25.75 -47.03
N LYS A 233 74.95 25.59 -45.75
CA LYS A 233 76.15 26.18 -45.14
C LYS A 233 77.45 25.69 -45.77
N LEU A 234 77.55 24.39 -46.08
CA LEU A 234 78.69 23.83 -46.79
C LEU A 234 78.79 24.36 -48.23
N LYS A 235 77.67 24.48 -48.93
CA LYS A 235 77.62 25.03 -50.30
C LYS A 235 77.98 26.52 -50.32
N GLU A 236 77.53 27.29 -49.35
CA GLU A 236 77.91 28.70 -49.14
C GLU A 236 79.44 28.83 -48.96
N LYS A 237 80.02 28.05 -48.04
CA LYS A 237 81.48 28.03 -47.81
C LYS A 237 82.25 27.61 -49.07
N SER A 238 81.78 26.58 -49.78
CA SER A 238 82.39 26.11 -51.03
C SER A 238 82.30 27.14 -52.16
N ASN A 239 81.21 27.91 -52.26
CA ASN A 239 81.08 28.99 -53.23
C ASN A 239 82.05 30.13 -52.88
N MET A 240 82.15 30.50 -51.60
CA MET A 240 83.05 31.55 -51.14
C MET A 240 84.53 31.25 -51.45
N THR A 241 84.96 29.99 -51.29
CA THR A 241 86.31 29.58 -51.72
C THR A 241 86.47 29.55 -53.24
N ARG A 242 85.44 29.14 -54.00
CA ARG A 242 85.48 29.14 -55.47
C ARG A 242 85.55 30.55 -56.05
N ASP A 243 84.80 31.51 -55.49
CA ASP A 243 84.80 32.91 -55.92
C ASP A 243 86.14 33.60 -55.58
N MET A 244 86.77 33.23 -54.46
CA MET A 244 88.14 33.63 -54.14
C MET A 244 89.17 33.06 -55.14
N HIS A 245 88.98 31.84 -55.63
CA HIS A 245 89.86 31.27 -56.66
C HIS A 245 89.59 31.83 -58.08
N ALA A 246 88.36 32.23 -58.40
CA ALA A 246 87.99 32.81 -59.70
C ALA A 246 88.53 34.24 -59.89
N THR A 247 88.70 35.01 -58.81
CA THR A 247 89.27 36.36 -58.84
C THR A 247 90.81 36.38 -58.98
N VAL A 248 91.48 35.21 -58.93
CA VAL A 248 92.95 35.07 -58.97
C VAL A 248 93.46 34.59 -60.35
N ILE A 249 92.62 34.52 -61.39
CA ILE A 249 93.09 34.27 -62.75
C ILE A 249 93.63 35.59 -63.35
N PRO A 250 94.93 35.71 -63.68
CA PRO A 250 95.50 36.93 -64.23
C PRO A 250 95.05 37.13 -65.68
N GLU A 251 94.61 38.35 -65.99
CA GLU A 251 94.40 38.85 -67.35
C GLU A 251 95.76 38.92 -68.07
N ALA A 252 96.00 37.97 -69.00
CA ALA A 252 97.11 38.03 -69.95
C ALA A 252 96.56 38.51 -71.31
N THR A 253 97.25 39.51 -71.84
CA THR A 253 96.95 40.44 -72.95
C THR A 253 96.81 39.80 -74.34
N VAL A 254 95.93 40.35 -75.19
CA VAL A 254 96.15 40.54 -76.64
C VAL A 254 95.40 41.80 -77.12
N GLY A 255 96.12 42.74 -77.74
CA GLY A 255 95.65 44.10 -78.05
C GLY A 255 95.03 44.35 -79.43
N ALA A 256 94.79 45.63 -79.73
CA ALA A 256 94.51 46.15 -81.07
C ALA A 256 94.74 47.67 -81.13
N TYR A 257 95.77 48.05 -81.92
CA TYR A 257 96.12 49.33 -82.58
C TYR A 257 96.28 50.61 -81.75
#